data_AF-A0A0J6SYR9-F1
#
_entry.id   AF-A0A0J6SYR9-F1
#
_cell.length_a   1.000
_cell.length_b   1.000
_cell.length_c   1.000
_cell.angle_alpha   90.00
_cell.angle_beta   90.00
_cell.angle_gamma   90.00
#
_symmetry.space_group_name_H-M   'P 1'
#
loop_
_entity.id
_entity.type
_entity.pdbx_description
1 polymer ?
#
loop_
_entity_poly.entity_id
_entity_poly.type
_entity_poly.pdbx_seq_one_letter_code
_entity_poly.pdbx_strand_id
1 'polypeptide(L)' 'MLSIRDEEVRTLAEIVMKKCGAPNLTAAIKLALQHEIKRADEAVPLIDRVAAIRAAALAKADRPPAPPLSEAERDALWTR' A
#
# COMPACT_ATOMS: atom_id res chain seq x y z
N MET A 1 0.93 3.45 32.53
CA MET A 1 -0.02 4.54 32.23
C MET A 1 0.67 5.52 31.31
N LEU A 2 0.25 5.63 30.05
CA LEU A 2 0.84 6.59 29.11
C LEU A 2 0.25 7.97 29.43
N SER A 3 1.08 8.91 29.89
CA SER A 3 0.69 10.29 30.12
C SER A 3 1.26 11.14 28.99
N ILE A 4 0.40 11.55 28.07
CA ILE A 4 0.75 12.49 27.01
C ILE A 4 0.67 13.89 27.62
N ARG A 5 1.83 14.52 27.81
CA ARG A 5 1.95 15.90 28.33
C ARG A 5 2.12 16.93 27.22
N ASP A 6 2.37 16.46 26.01
CA ASP A 6 2.54 17.28 24.83
C ASP A 6 1.16 17.52 24.18
N GLU A 7 0.81 18.79 23.98
CA GLU A 7 -0.49 19.19 23.45
C GLU A 7 -0.65 18.85 21.96
N GLU A 8 0.43 18.84 21.20
CA GLU A 8 0.41 18.46 19.79
C GLU A 8 0.08 16.96 19.66
N VAL A 9 0.73 16.13 20.47
CA VAL A 9 0.47 14.69 20.51
C VAL A 9 -0.98 14.39 20.95
N ARG A 10 -1.51 15.18 21.89
CA ARG A 10 -2.91 15.09 22.33
C ARG A 10 -3.87 15.41 21.19
N THR A 11 -3.61 16.49 20.45
CA THR A 11 -4.40 16.90 19.28
C THR A 11 -4.40 15.82 18.20
N LEU A 12 -3.23 15.24 17.89
CA LEU A 12 -3.11 14.14 16.94
C LEU A 12 -3.90 12.90 17.38
N ALA A 13 -3.84 12.53 18.65
CA ALA A 13 -4.59 11.40 19.19
C ALA A 13 -6.11 11.62 19.09
N GLU A 14 -6.60 12.86 19.31
CA GLU A 14 -8.00 13.22 19.11
C GLU A 14 -8.43 13.13 17.64
N ILE A 15 -7.58 13.58 16.71
CA ILE A 15 -7.83 13.47 15.27
C ILE A 15 -7.93 12.00 14.85
N VAL A 16 -6.99 11.17 15.30
CA VAL A 16 -7.00 9.72 15.06
C VAL A 16 -8.28 9.10 15.61
N MET A 17 -8.64 9.40 16.86
CA MET A 17 -9.88 8.88 17.47
C MET A 17 -11.12 9.19 16.64
N LYS A 18 -11.26 10.44 16.18
CA LYS A 18 -12.37 10.86 15.32
C LYS A 18 -12.38 10.15 13.96
N LYS A 19 -11.23 10.05 13.30
CA LYS A 19 -11.11 9.42 11.97
C LYS A 19 -11.35 7.91 12.02
N CYS A 20 -10.93 7.25 13.10
CA CYS A 20 -11.06 5.81 13.28
C CYS A 20 -12.39 5.39 13.92
N GLY A 21 -13.18 6.35 14.43
CA GLY A 21 -14.41 6.06 15.19
C GLY A 21 -14.15 5.31 16.50
N ALA A 22 -12.98 5.50 17.11
CA ALA A 22 -12.61 4.77 18.32
C ALA A 22 -13.34 5.33 19.55
N PRO A 23 -13.73 4.48 20.52
CA PRO A 23 -14.57 4.89 21.65
C PRO A 23 -13.85 5.76 22.69
N ASN A 24 -12.52 5.74 22.72
CA ASN A 24 -11.69 6.57 23.58
C ASN A 24 -10.28 6.75 23.00
N LEU A 25 -9.53 7.72 23.52
CA LEU A 25 -8.17 8.04 23.08
C LEU A 25 -7.22 6.85 23.17
N THR A 26 -7.31 6.06 24.26
CA THR A 26 -6.45 4.89 24.45
C THR A 26 -6.68 3.84 23.35
N ALA A 27 -7.94 3.58 23.00
CA ALA A 27 -8.28 2.65 21.92
C ALA A 27 -7.79 3.18 20.56
N ALA A 28 -7.92 4.48 20.31
CA ALA A 28 -7.44 5.13 19.10
C ALA A 28 -5.91 5.03 18.96
N ILE A 29 -5.19 5.35 20.02
CA ILE A 29 -3.72 5.28 20.07
C ILE A 29 -3.25 3.83 19.89
N LYS A 30 -3.88 2.88 20.59
CA LYS A 30 -3.56 1.45 20.45
C LYS A 30 -3.72 1.00 19.00
N LEU A 31 -4.83 1.36 18.35
CA LEU A 31 -5.08 1.00 16.95
C LEU A 31 -4.04 1.63 16.01
N ALA A 32 -3.74 2.92 16.19
CA ALA A 32 -2.74 3.61 15.38
C ALA A 32 -1.35 3.00 15.49
N LEU A 33 -0.92 2.64 16.70
CA LEU A 33 0.36 1.97 16.95
C LEU A 33 0.39 0.58 16.31
N GLN A 34 -0.70 -0.19 16.42
CA GLN A 34 -0.81 -1.50 15.76
C GLN A 34 -0.71 -1.38 14.24
N HIS A 35 -1.35 -0.36 13.64
CA HIS A 35 -1.25 -0.10 12.20
C HIS A 35 0.16 0.33 11.79
N GLU A 36 0.87 1.11 12.60
CA GLU A 36 2.24 1.52 12.30
C GLU A 36 3.21 0.34 12.39
N ILE A 37 3.10 -0.49 13.43
CA ILE A 37 3.88 -1.72 13.56
C ILE A 37 3.64 -2.62 12.35
N LYS A 38 2.36 -2.86 12.01
CA LYS A 38 2.01 -3.66 10.84
C LYS A 38 2.58 -3.07 9.55
N ARG A 39 2.53 -1.75 9.36
CA ARG A 39 3.13 -1.09 8.19
C ARG A 39 4.65 -1.24 8.15
N ALA A 40 5.31 -1.21 9.29
CA ALA A 40 6.75 -1.44 9.38
C ALA A 40 7.10 -2.90 9.08
N ASP A 41 6.31 -3.86 9.58
CA ASP A 41 6.49 -5.29 9.31
C ASP A 41 6.22 -5.64 7.84
N GLU A 42 5.21 -5.01 7.24
CA GLU A 42 4.83 -5.18 5.84
C GLU A 42 5.63 -4.29 4.88
N ALA A 43 6.58 -3.49 5.38
CA ALA A 43 7.45 -2.66 4.56
C ALA A 43 8.42 -3.56 3.78
N VAL A 44 7.94 -4.13 2.68
CA VAL A 44 8.76 -4.90 1.75
C VAL A 44 9.79 -3.95 1.14
N PRO A 45 11.10 -4.24 1.27
CA PRO A 45 12.15 -3.47 0.61
C PRO A 45 11.84 -3.28 -0.88
N LEU A 46 12.11 -2.08 -1.42
CA LEU A 46 11.82 -1.77 -2.82
C LEU A 46 12.46 -2.79 -3.78
N ILE A 47 13.63 -3.31 -3.44
CA ILE A 47 14.32 -4.34 -4.21
C ILE A 47 13.48 -5.62 -4.33
N ASP A 48 12.86 -6.07 -3.25
CA ASP A 48 12.03 -7.28 -3.24
C ASP A 48 10.71 -7.05 -3.96
N ARG A 49 10.13 -5.84 -3.84
CA ARG A 49 8.93 -5.45 -4.59
C ARG A 49 9.19 -5.47 -6.10
N VAL A 50 10.32 -4.90 -6.54
CA VAL A 50 10.70 -4.88 -7.95
C VAL A 50 11.03 -6.29 -8.45
N ALA A 51 11.71 -7.10 -7.64
CA ALA A 51 12.00 -8.49 -7.98
C ALA A 51 10.71 -9.30 -8.20
N ALA A 52 9.70 -9.14 -7.34
CA ALA A 52 8.40 -9.80 -7.50
C ALA A 52 7.67 -9.36 -8.79
N ILE A 53 7.68 -8.06 -9.11
CA ILE A 53 7.11 -7.53 -10.37
C ILE A 53 7.84 -8.12 -11.57
N ARG A 54 9.18 -8.14 -11.54
CA ARG A 54 10.00 -8.71 -12.61
C ARG A 54 9.69 -10.20 -12.81
N ALA A 55 9.60 -10.97 -11.73
CA ALA A 55 9.26 -12.38 -11.79
C ALA A 55 7.88 -12.62 -12.42
N ALA A 56 6.87 -11.84 -12.01
CA ALA A 56 5.52 -11.91 -12.59
C ALA A 56 5.48 -11.52 -14.08
N ALA A 57 6.28 -10.52 -14.49
CA ALA A 57 6.39 -10.12 -15.89
C ALA A 57 7.07 -11.20 -16.75
N LEU A 58 8.15 -11.80 -16.25
CA LEU A 58 8.84 -12.89 -16.95
C LEU A 58 7.96 -14.15 -17.06
N ALA A 59 7.21 -14.50 -16.01
CA ALA A 59 6.27 -15.62 -16.06
C ALA A 59 5.16 -15.41 -17.13
N LYS A 60 4.75 -14.16 -17.38
CA LYS A 60 3.83 -13.84 -18.49
C LYS A 60 4.50 -13.88 -19.86
N ALA A 61 5.80 -13.61 -19.91
CA ALA A 61 6.61 -13.61 -21.12
C ALA A 61 7.06 -15.01 -21.55
N ASP A 62 6.88 -16.03 -20.72
CA ASP A 62 7.15 -17.45 -21.04
C ASP A 62 6.11 -18.07 -22.00
N ARG A 63 5.46 -17.23 -22.83
CA ARG A 63 4.63 -17.71 -23.94
C ARG A 63 5.48 -17.73 -25.21
N PRO A 64 5.30 -18.74 -26.08
CA PRO A 64 5.90 -18.71 -27.40
C PRO A 64 5.52 -17.39 -28.10
N PRO A 65 6.45 -16.75 -28.83
CA PRO A 65 6.20 -15.47 -29.46
C PRO A 65 4.95 -15.58 -30.34
N ALA A 66 3.96 -14.74 -30.04
CA ALA A 66 2.79 -14.63 -30.88
C ALA A 66 3.19 -14.13 -32.27
N PRO A 67 2.49 -14.52 -33.34
CA PRO A 67 2.70 -13.92 -34.64
C PRO A 67 2.54 -12.38 -34.54
N PRO A 68 3.33 -11.61 -35.31
CA PRO A 68 3.25 -10.16 -35.28
C PRO A 68 1.85 -9.69 -35.68
N LEU A 69 1.32 -8.72 -34.93
CA LEU A 69 0.03 -8.09 -35.23
C LEU A 69 0.09 -7.36 -36.58
N SER A 70 -1.00 -7.43 -37.33
CA SER A 70 -1.23 -6.61 -38.51
C SER A 70 -1.37 -5.13 -38.15
N GLU A 71 -1.26 -4.25 -39.14
CA GLU A 71 -1.45 -2.80 -38.97
C GLU A 71 -2.83 -2.46 -38.40
N ALA A 72 -3.90 -3.05 -38.94
CA ALA A 72 -5.26 -2.86 -38.46
C ALA A 72 -5.46 -3.31 -37.00
N GLU A 73 -4.83 -4.43 -36.59
CA GLU A 73 -4.88 -4.90 -35.21
C GLU A 73 -4.12 -3.99 -34.25
N ARG A 74 -2.99 -3.41 -34.69
CA ARG A 74 -2.24 -2.43 -33.90
C ARG A 74 -3.01 -1.14 -33.72
N ASP A 75 -3.63 -0.63 -34.78
CA ASP A 75 -4.42 0.60 -34.74
C ASP A 75 -5.64 0.46 -33.82
N ALA A 76 -6.29 -0.71 -33.81
CA ALA A 76 -7.42 -1.00 -32.93
C ALA A 76 -7.08 -0.93 -31.42
N LEU A 77 -5.80 -1.09 -31.03
CA LEU A 77 -5.37 -0.95 -29.63
C LEU A 77 -5.34 0.50 -29.14
N TRP A 78 -5.30 1.49 -30.06
CA TRP A 78 -5.15 2.92 -29.75
C TRP A 78 -6.45 3.71 -29.90
N THR A 79 -7.45 3.19 -30.60
CA THR A 79 -8.81 3.74 -30.64
C THR A 79 -9.62 3.25 -29.44
N ARG A 80 -9.70 4.08 -28.40
CA ARG A 80 -10.60 3.89 -27.25
C ARG A 80 -11.53 5.08 -27.08
#